data_AF-A7GLY0-F1
#
_entry.id   AF-A7GLY0-F1
#
_cell.length_a   1.000
_cell.length_b   1.000
_cell.length_c   1.000
_cell.angle_alpha   90.00
_cell.angle_beta   90.00
_cell.angle_gamma   90.00
#
_symmetry.space_group_name_H-M   'P 1'
#
loop_
_entity.id
_entity.type
_entity.pdbx_description
1 polymer ?
#
loop_
_entity_poly.entity_id
_entity_poly.type
_entity_poly.pdbx_seq_one_letter_code
_entity_poly.pdbx_strand_id
1 'polypeptide(L)' 'MVEQVNDNLFFSRYQGGGRSSYHPKMMTKVILYAYTQKIYSCRDIAKSLREHLPMV' A
#
# COMPACT_ATOMS: atom_id res chain seq x y z
N MET A 1 -11.50 5.50 4.59
CA MET A 1 -11.55 5.91 3.17
C MET A 1 -11.18 4.76 2.23
N VAL A 2 -9.93 4.28 2.20
CA VAL A 2 -9.54 3.18 1.27
C VAL A 2 -10.32 1.88 1.50
N GLU A 3 -10.71 1.58 2.76
CA GLU A 3 -11.51 0.39 3.09
C GLU A 3 -12.92 0.37 2.49
N GLN A 4 -13.45 1.54 2.14
CA GLN A 4 -14.80 1.67 1.58
C GLN A 4 -14.82 1.43 0.06
N VAL A 5 -13.64 1.33 -0.57
CA VAL A 5 -13.50 1.09 -2.00
C VAL A 5 -13.58 -0.41 -2.29
N ASN A 6 -14.41 -0.77 -3.27
CA ASN A 6 -14.61 -2.16 -3.67
C ASN A 6 -13.34 -2.79 -4.26
N ASP A 7 -12.99 -3.98 -3.79
CA ASP A 7 -11.79 -4.74 -4.15
C ASP A 7 -11.68 -5.01 -5.65
N ASN A 8 -12.81 -5.21 -6.33
CA ASN A 8 -12.87 -5.47 -7.77
C ASN A 8 -12.23 -4.33 -8.57
N LEU A 9 -12.29 -3.08 -8.09
CA LEU A 9 -11.61 -1.96 -8.73
C LEU A 9 -10.10 -2.18 -8.77
N PHE A 10 -9.51 -2.66 -7.67
CA PHE A 10 -8.08 -2.91 -7.59
C PHE A 10 -7.69 -4.12 -8.44
N PHE A 11 -8.45 -5.21 -8.38
CA PHE A 11 -8.16 -6.41 -9.17
C PHE A 11 -8.40 -6.22 -10.67
N SER A 12 -9.30 -5.33 -11.09
CA SER A 12 -9.49 -5.01 -12.52
C SER A 12 -8.27 -4.35 -13.16
N ARG A 13 -7.49 -3.60 -12.37
CA ARG A 13 -6.28 -2.89 -12.83
C ARG A 13 -5.00 -3.66 -12.52
N TYR A 14 -5.04 -4.47 -11.47
CA TYR A 14 -3.96 -5.35 -11.09
C TYR A 14 -4.11 -6.66 -11.84
N GLN A 15 -3.43 -6.78 -12.99
CA GLN A 15 -3.49 -7.95 -13.88
C GLN A 15 -3.16 -9.29 -13.18
N GLY A 16 -2.55 -9.25 -11.98
CA GLY A 16 -2.14 -10.44 -11.26
C GLY A 16 -1.08 -11.23 -12.04
N GLY A 17 -0.75 -12.44 -11.58
CA GLY A 17 0.22 -13.31 -12.27
C GLY A 17 1.59 -13.44 -11.59
N GLY A 18 1.59 -13.61 -10.27
CA GLY A 18 2.79 -13.92 -9.49
C GLY A 18 2.45 -14.16 -8.01
N ARG A 19 3.47 -14.46 -7.19
CA ARG A 19 3.32 -14.50 -5.72
C ARG A 19 3.30 -13.05 -5.22
N SER A 20 2.15 -12.38 -5.30
CA SER A 20 2.05 -11.01 -4.79
C SER A 20 2.29 -11.02 -3.28
N SER A 21 3.42 -10.47 -2.83
CA SER A 21 3.73 -10.38 -1.40
C SER A 21 2.71 -9.52 -0.63
N TYR A 22 1.92 -8.69 -1.33
CA TYR A 22 0.99 -7.73 -0.72
C TYR A 22 -0.33 -7.61 -1.47
N HIS A 23 -1.42 -7.33 -0.74
CA HIS A 23 -2.73 -7.07 -1.33
C HIS A 23 -2.76 -5.67 -2.01
N PRO A 24 -3.32 -5.50 -3.23
CA PRO A 24 -3.34 -4.21 -3.92
C PRO A 24 -3.96 -3.07 -3.10
N LYS A 25 -5.05 -3.35 -2.39
CA LYS A 25 -5.68 -2.41 -1.44
C LYS A 25 -4.71 -1.95 -0.35
N MET A 26 -3.91 -2.86 0.22
CA MET A 26 -2.90 -2.50 1.24
C MET A 26 -1.79 -1.65 0.64
N MET A 27 -1.34 -1.98 -0.57
CA MET A 27 -0.34 -1.19 -1.28
C MET A 27 -0.82 0.25 -1.53
N THR A 28 -2.10 0.43 -1.86
CA THR A 28 -2.70 1.77 -2.00
C THR A 28 -2.67 2.56 -0.70
N LYS A 29 -2.94 1.93 0.45
CA LYS A 29 -2.81 2.60 1.76
C LYS A 29 -1.39 3.09 2.01
N VAL A 30 -0.39 2.27 1.69
CA VAL A 30 1.03 2.60 1.85
C VAL A 30 1.41 3.83 1.02
N ILE A 31 1.00 3.86 -0.25
CA ILE A 31 1.28 4.99 -1.15
C ILE A 31 0.60 6.26 -0.65
N LEU A 32 -0.66 6.16 -0.23
CA LEU A 32 -1.41 7.31 0.29
C LEU A 32 -0.78 7.85 1.58
N TYR A 33 -0.39 6.96 2.49
CA TYR A 33 0.35 7.31 3.70
C TYR A 33 1.64 8.07 3.38
N ALA A 34 2.48 7.51 2.51
CA ALA A 34 3.75 8.12 2.10
C ALA A 34 3.54 9.53 1.51
N TYR A 35 2.51 9.71 0.70
CA TYR A 35 2.15 11.00 0.12
C TYR A 35 1.76 12.02 1.20
N THR A 36 0.92 11.64 2.17
CA THR A 36 0.53 12.53 3.29
C THR A 36 1.72 12.95 4.15
N GLN A 37 2.70 12.07 4.31
CA GLN A 37 3.92 12.33 5.07
C GLN A 37 5.03 12.99 4.25
N LYS A 38 4.79 13.25 2.94
CA LYS A 38 5.77 13.79 1.99
C LYS A 38 7.06 12.95 1.91
N ILE A 39 6.95 11.64 2.09
CA ILE A 39 8.05 10.68 1.98
C ILE A 39 7.98 10.03 0.59
N TYR A 40 8.98 10.26 -0.24
CA TYR A 40 9.00 9.76 -1.62
C TYR A 40 10.04 8.66 -1.86
N SER A 41 10.95 8.47 -0.92
CA SER A 41 11.99 7.43 -0.98
C SER A 41 11.43 6.10 -0.50
N CYS A 42 11.53 5.07 -1.33
CA CYS A 42 11.02 3.73 -1.00
C CYS A 42 11.63 3.17 0.30
N ARG A 43 12.92 3.45 0.55
CA ARG A 43 13.60 3.03 1.79
C ARG A 43 13.03 3.73 3.01
N ASP A 44 12.76 5.03 2.89
CA ASP A 44 12.22 5.82 4.00
C ASP A 44 10.76 5.48 4.26
N ILE A 45 9.98 5.17 3.22
CA ILE A 45 8.64 4.59 3.37
C ILE A 45 8.73 3.28 4.13
N ALA A 46 9.61 2.35 3.71
CA ALA A 46 9.75 1.06 4.37
C ALA A 46 10.26 1.16 5.82
N LYS A 47 11.07 2.17 6.14
CA LYS A 47 11.49 2.49 7.51
C LYS A 47 10.31 3.03 8.32
N SER A 48 9.63 4.04 7.78
CA SER A 48 8.48 4.68 8.42
C SER A 48 7.34 3.69 8.70
N LEU A 49 7.06 2.76 7.79
CA LEU A 49 6.07 1.69 7.99
C LEU A 49 6.46 0.73 9.14
N ARG A 50 7.75 0.42 9.31
CA ARG A 50 8.22 -0.45 10.41
C ARG A 50 8.16 0.25 11.77
N GLU A 51 8.39 1.55 11.79
CA GLU A 51 8.46 2.33 13.03
C GLU A 51 7.08 2.78 13.53
N HIS A 52 6.15 3.10 12.62
CA HIS A 52 4.89 3.75 12.98
C HIS A 52 3.64 2.89 12.79
N LEU A 53 3.75 1.76 12.10
CA LEU A 53 2.62 0.85 11.90
C LEU A 53 2.94 -0.53 12.47
N PRO A 54 1.99 -1.17 13.16
CA PRO A 54 2.12 -2.57 13.54
C PRO A 54 1.86 -3.40 12.29
N MET A 55 2.85 -3.49 11.42
CA MET A 55 2.80 -4.36 10.25
C MET A 55 3.83 -5.48 10.37
N VAL A 56 3.75 -6.17 11.51
CA VAL A 56 4.02 -7.60 11.74
C VAL A 56 3.07 -8.04 12.84
#